data_AF-A0A2D9XFN9-F1
#
_entry.id   AF-A0A2D9XFN9-F1
#
_cell.length_a   1.000
_cell.length_b   1.000
_cell.length_c   1.000
_cell.angle_alpha   90.00
_cell.angle_beta   90.00
_cell.angle_gamma   90.00
#
_symmetry.space_group_name_H-M   'P 1'
#
loop_
_entity.id
_entity.type
_entity.pdbx_description
1 polymer ?
#
loop_
_entity_poly.entity_id
_entity_poly.type
_entity_poly.pdbx_seq_one_letter_code
_entity_poly.pdbx_strand_id
1 'polypeptide(L)'
;MYRTTLAFCFLAFSRTVFAQSDAISELDHLLQGVETLSADITQLIIQSDGGVLEESDIRLRVKRPNGFYWETVSPFPELLVTNGKTLWNYQPDLEQVVIEDWNPDQSELAAQLLYGRTEGLVKNYYVVAINSEQSRSFELKPKSADSLYDLITINFVNETLDLIYIQNNSGERTAWQFIDSRINIPMVDDLFEFSPPEGIEIINNSIN
;
A
#
# COMPACT_ATOMS: atom_id res chain seq x y z
N MET A 1 -45.28 -39.24 36.09
CA MET A 1 -43.93 -39.70 36.45
C MET A 1 -43.25 -40.14 35.16
N TYR A 2 -42.28 -39.36 34.67
CA TYR A 2 -41.07 -39.69 33.91
C TYR A 2 -40.66 -38.52 33.01
N ARG A 3 -39.52 -37.95 33.39
CA ARG A 3 -38.76 -36.88 32.76
C ARG A 3 -37.99 -37.49 31.59
N THR A 4 -37.85 -36.79 30.48
CA THR A 4 -36.71 -36.99 29.56
C THR A 4 -36.35 -35.65 28.94
N THR A 5 -35.26 -35.09 29.46
CA THR A 5 -34.58 -33.90 28.95
C THR A 5 -33.78 -34.32 27.71
N LEU A 6 -34.05 -33.73 26.55
CA LEU A 6 -33.21 -33.92 25.36
C LEU A 6 -32.17 -32.80 25.31
N ALA A 7 -30.91 -33.18 25.46
CA ALA A 7 -29.76 -32.28 25.40
C ALA A 7 -29.55 -31.78 23.96
N PHE A 8 -29.59 -30.45 23.79
CA PHE A 8 -29.29 -29.82 22.51
C PHE A 8 -27.77 -29.72 22.38
N CYS A 9 -27.19 -30.54 21.50
CA CYS A 9 -25.76 -30.55 21.22
C CYS A 9 -25.37 -29.28 20.46
N PHE A 10 -24.52 -28.47 21.10
CA PHE A 10 -23.95 -27.24 20.56
C PHE A 10 -22.76 -27.60 19.65
N LEU A 11 -23.00 -27.76 18.35
CA LEU A 11 -21.93 -27.87 17.35
C LEU A 11 -21.54 -26.47 16.89
N ALA A 12 -20.61 -25.85 17.61
CA ALA A 12 -19.95 -24.63 17.18
C ALA A 12 -19.01 -24.94 16.00
N PHE A 13 -19.43 -24.57 14.79
CA PHE A 13 -18.58 -24.60 13.60
C PHE A 13 -17.55 -23.45 13.66
N SER A 14 -16.37 -23.73 14.22
CA SER A 14 -15.21 -22.85 14.11
C SER A 14 -14.57 -22.97 12.72
N ARG A 15 -15.13 -22.30 11.71
CA ARG A 15 -14.59 -22.24 10.34
C ARG A 15 -13.96 -20.90 9.94
N THR A 16 -13.93 -19.93 10.84
CA THR A 16 -13.48 -18.56 10.53
C THR A 16 -11.96 -18.39 10.52
N VAL A 17 -11.20 -19.22 11.25
CA VAL A 17 -9.75 -19.02 11.43
C VAL A 17 -8.93 -19.48 10.22
N PHE A 18 -9.28 -20.61 9.59
CA PHE A 18 -8.54 -21.15 8.44
C PHE A 18 -8.63 -20.25 7.20
N ALA A 19 -9.79 -19.61 6.96
CA ALA A 19 -9.99 -18.74 5.80
C ALA A 19 -9.12 -17.47 5.83
N GLN A 20 -8.82 -16.93 7.02
CA GLN A 20 -7.99 -15.74 7.15
C GLN A 20 -6.50 -16.05 6.92
N SER A 21 -5.98 -17.15 7.46
CA SER A 21 -4.56 -17.51 7.26
C SER A 21 -4.26 -17.71 5.78
N ASP A 22 -5.17 -18.35 5.05
CA ASP A 22 -5.02 -18.63 3.63
C ASP A 22 -5.04 -17.33 2.80
N ALA A 23 -5.96 -16.40 3.11
CA ALA A 23 -6.03 -15.11 2.45
C ALA A 23 -4.76 -14.27 2.65
N ILE A 24 -4.17 -14.30 3.84
CA ILE A 24 -2.92 -13.58 4.12
C ILE A 24 -1.77 -14.21 3.36
N SER A 25 -1.65 -15.54 3.36
CA SER A 25 -0.61 -16.23 2.60
C SER A 25 -0.72 -15.99 1.09
N GLU A 26 -1.94 -15.92 0.55
CA GLU A 26 -2.16 -15.60 -0.87
C GLU A 26 -1.75 -14.16 -1.19
N LEU A 27 -2.18 -13.18 -0.37
CA LEU A 27 -1.77 -11.78 -0.51
C LEU A 27 -0.25 -11.63 -0.40
N ASP A 28 0.35 -12.31 0.57
CA ASP A 28 1.79 -12.31 0.79
C ASP A 28 2.55 -12.86 -0.42
N HIS A 29 2.08 -13.97 -1.01
CA HIS A 29 2.66 -14.53 -2.23
C HIS A 29 2.60 -13.56 -3.41
N LEU A 30 1.45 -12.91 -3.62
CA LEU A 30 1.26 -11.92 -4.70
C LEU A 30 2.15 -10.69 -4.51
N LEU A 31 2.39 -10.28 -3.27
CA LEU A 31 3.23 -9.11 -2.98
C LEU A 31 4.71 -9.46 -2.97
N GLN A 32 5.15 -10.50 -2.25
CA GLN A 32 6.57 -10.84 -2.05
C GLN A 32 7.26 -11.33 -3.33
N GLY A 33 6.54 -11.96 -4.27
CA GLY A 33 7.09 -12.43 -5.55
C GLY A 33 7.53 -11.33 -6.52
N VAL A 34 7.35 -10.05 -6.15
CA VAL A 34 7.66 -8.88 -6.97
C VAL A 34 8.99 -8.25 -6.52
N GLU A 35 10.07 -8.54 -7.24
CA GLU A 35 11.38 -7.90 -7.01
C GLU A 35 11.43 -6.48 -7.57
N THR A 36 10.82 -6.27 -8.73
CA THR A 36 10.65 -4.93 -9.31
C THR A 36 9.22 -4.70 -9.75
N LEU A 37 8.74 -3.46 -9.60
CA LEU A 37 7.43 -3.01 -10.08
C LEU A 37 7.62 -1.69 -10.80
N SER A 38 7.03 -1.58 -11.99
CA SER A 38 6.90 -0.33 -12.73
C SER A 38 5.45 -0.16 -13.13
N ALA A 39 4.83 0.95 -12.74
CA ALA A 39 3.47 1.29 -13.14
C ALA A 39 3.32 2.80 -13.24
N ASP A 40 2.35 3.22 -14.04
CA ASP A 40 1.78 4.55 -13.93
C ASP A 40 0.49 4.43 -13.09
N ILE A 41 0.15 5.44 -12.31
CA ILE A 41 -0.98 5.43 -11.39
C ILE A 41 -1.84 6.66 -11.61
N THR A 42 -3.14 6.46 -11.74
CA THR A 42 -4.12 7.55 -11.58
C THR A 42 -4.65 7.48 -10.16
N GLN A 43 -4.43 8.55 -9.40
CA GLN A 43 -4.93 8.74 -8.05
C GLN A 43 -6.21 9.56 -8.07
N LEU A 44 -7.18 9.17 -7.24
CA LEU A 44 -8.36 9.96 -6.94
C LEU A 44 -8.60 9.98 -5.42
N ILE A 45 -8.65 11.17 -4.84
CA ILE A 45 -8.99 11.40 -3.42
C ILE A 45 -10.37 12.05 -3.34
N ILE A 46 -11.27 11.41 -2.59
CA ILE A 46 -12.66 11.84 -2.41
C ILE A 46 -12.92 12.07 -0.93
N GLN A 47 -13.47 13.23 -0.58
CA GLN A 47 -13.88 13.57 0.77
C GLN A 47 -15.09 12.75 1.23
N SER A 48 -15.37 12.77 2.53
CA SER A 48 -16.49 12.01 3.11
C SER A 48 -17.87 12.43 2.59
N ASP A 49 -18.01 13.66 2.10
CA ASP A 49 -19.23 14.19 1.47
C ASP A 49 -19.36 13.85 -0.02
N GLY A 50 -18.35 13.20 -0.62
CA GLY A 50 -18.29 12.85 -2.04
C GLY A 50 -17.63 13.90 -2.94
N GLY A 51 -17.15 15.01 -2.40
CA GLY A 51 -16.36 15.98 -3.15
C GLY A 51 -15.01 15.41 -3.58
N VAL A 52 -14.58 15.67 -4.81
CA VAL A 52 -13.22 15.33 -5.26
C VAL A 52 -12.25 16.34 -4.65
N LEU A 53 -11.31 15.85 -3.86
CA LEU A 53 -10.25 16.64 -3.25
C LEU A 53 -9.08 16.80 -4.23
N GLU A 54 -8.67 15.69 -4.85
CA GLU A 54 -7.50 15.64 -5.71
C GLU A 54 -7.60 14.51 -6.74
N GLU A 55 -7.10 14.77 -7.93
CA GLU A 55 -6.84 13.76 -8.97
C GLU A 55 -5.42 13.98 -9.48
N SER A 56 -4.60 12.92 -9.47
CA SER A 56 -3.16 13.03 -9.72
C SER A 56 -2.65 11.90 -10.60
N ASP A 57 -1.69 12.23 -11.48
CA ASP A 57 -0.98 11.25 -12.30
C ASP A 57 0.40 10.99 -11.69
N ILE A 58 0.74 9.72 -11.50
CA ILE A 58 1.91 9.33 -10.71
C ILE A 58 2.70 8.25 -11.46
N ARG A 59 4.03 8.31 -11.38
CA ARG A 59 4.92 7.22 -11.83
C ARG A 59 5.51 6.50 -10.64
N LEU A 60 5.25 5.20 -10.56
CA LEU A 60 5.79 4.33 -9.52
C LEU A 60 6.89 3.44 -10.07
N ARG A 61 8.06 3.43 -9.43
CA ARG A 61 9.07 2.39 -9.60
C ARG A 61 9.48 1.84 -8.25
N VAL A 62 9.53 0.51 -8.13
CA VAL A 62 9.98 -0.18 -6.93
C VAL A 62 11.04 -1.19 -7.33
N LYS A 63 12.12 -1.27 -6.56
CA LYS A 63 13.16 -2.29 -6.67
C LYS A 63 13.54 -2.76 -5.27
N ARG A 64 13.11 -3.95 -4.90
CA ARG A 64 13.43 -4.50 -3.59
C ARG A 64 14.91 -4.90 -3.49
N PRO A 65 15.50 -4.82 -2.29
CA PRO A 65 14.86 -4.44 -1.03
C PRO A 65 14.93 -2.95 -0.70
N ASN A 66 15.41 -2.08 -1.61
CA ASN A 66 15.91 -0.75 -1.24
C ASN A 66 15.31 0.41 -2.06
N GLY A 67 15.07 0.22 -3.35
CA GLY A 67 14.63 1.26 -4.28
C GLY A 67 13.12 1.53 -4.23
N PHE A 68 12.75 2.78 -4.03
CA PHE A 68 11.38 3.28 -4.21
C PHE A 68 11.43 4.66 -4.88
N TYR A 69 10.57 4.87 -5.86
CA TYR A 69 10.44 6.08 -6.65
C TYR A 69 8.96 6.34 -6.89
N TRP A 70 8.49 7.48 -6.41
CA TRP A 70 7.12 7.95 -6.54
C TRP A 70 7.16 9.39 -7.01
N GLU A 71 6.83 9.60 -8.29
CA GLU A 71 6.78 10.92 -8.91
C GLU A 71 5.33 11.27 -9.19
N THR A 72 4.78 12.22 -8.44
CA THR A 72 3.56 12.91 -8.85
C THR A 72 3.92 13.82 -10.01
N VAL A 73 3.35 13.57 -11.19
CA VAL A 73 3.58 14.33 -12.43
C VAL A 73 2.64 15.51 -12.53
N SER A 74 1.39 15.32 -12.10
CA SER A 74 0.33 16.32 -12.09
C SER A 74 -0.63 16.08 -10.93
N PRO A 75 -1.32 17.13 -10.43
CA PRO A 75 -1.21 18.52 -10.87
C PRO A 75 -0.04 19.27 -10.21
N PHE A 76 0.44 18.78 -9.05
CA PHE A 76 1.51 19.39 -8.28
C PHE A 76 2.72 18.44 -8.27
N PRO A 77 3.79 18.76 -9.02
CA PRO A 77 4.96 17.91 -9.09
C PRO A 77 5.59 17.67 -7.72
N GLU A 78 5.84 16.40 -7.40
CA GLU A 78 6.55 15.98 -6.18
C GLU A 78 7.27 14.67 -6.47
N LEU A 79 8.51 14.55 -6.01
CA LEU A 79 9.31 13.33 -6.14
C LEU A 79 9.73 12.83 -4.76
N LEU A 80 9.21 11.66 -4.41
CA LEU A 80 9.64 10.85 -3.27
C LEU A 80 10.51 9.72 -3.79
N VAL A 81 11.79 9.72 -3.45
CA VAL A 81 12.74 8.71 -3.91
C VAL A 81 13.67 8.25 -2.79
N THR A 82 13.97 6.97 -2.74
CA THR A 82 14.92 6.40 -1.79
C THR A 82 15.71 5.24 -2.38
N ASN A 83 16.99 5.18 -1.99
CA ASN A 83 17.91 4.07 -2.24
C ASN A 83 18.00 3.09 -1.05
N GLY A 84 17.06 3.17 -0.10
CA GLY A 84 17.02 2.35 1.11
C GLY A 84 17.86 2.86 2.27
N LYS A 85 18.55 4.00 2.10
CA LYS A 85 19.30 4.67 3.18
C LYS A 85 18.86 6.11 3.37
N THR A 86 18.66 6.83 2.27
CA THR A 86 18.25 8.23 2.28
C THR A 86 16.90 8.35 1.59
N LEU A 87 16.00 9.13 2.16
CA LEU A 87 14.76 9.57 1.54
C LEU A 87 14.95 11.01 1.08
N TRP A 88 14.67 11.25 -0.20
CA TRP A 88 14.56 12.58 -0.76
C TRP A 88 13.09 12.85 -1.07
N ASN A 89 12.56 13.95 -0.54
CA ASN A 89 11.31 14.55 -0.98
C ASN A 89 11.64 15.86 -1.70
N TYR A 90 11.48 15.88 -3.02
CA TYR A 90 11.73 17.05 -3.87
C TYR A 90 10.41 17.65 -4.35
N GLN A 91 10.24 18.95 -4.09
CA GLN A 91 9.07 19.74 -4.46
C GLN A 91 9.53 20.89 -5.38
N PRO A 92 9.48 20.71 -6.72
CA PRO A 92 9.95 21.70 -7.69
C PRO A 92 9.33 23.08 -7.54
N ASP A 93 8.01 23.15 -7.32
CA ASP A 93 7.28 24.42 -7.23
C ASP A 93 7.66 25.25 -5.99
N LEU A 94 8.14 24.57 -4.95
CA LEU A 94 8.64 25.21 -3.74
C LEU A 94 10.14 25.48 -3.79
N GLU A 95 10.82 25.05 -4.87
CA GLU A 95 12.29 25.05 -4.96
C GLU A 95 12.91 24.49 -3.66
N GLN A 96 12.40 23.33 -3.22
CA GLN A 96 12.83 22.70 -1.97
C GLN A 96 13.06 21.20 -2.12
N VAL A 97 14.09 20.70 -1.43
CA VAL A 97 14.26 19.27 -1.13
C VAL A 97 14.38 19.05 0.38
N VAL A 98 13.65 18.07 0.89
CA VAL A 98 13.80 17.53 2.25
C VAL A 98 14.55 16.22 2.17
N ILE A 99 15.60 16.07 2.99
CA ILE A 99 16.46 14.90 3.05
C ILE A 99 16.39 14.29 4.44
N GLU A 100 16.06 13.00 4.50
CA GLU A 100 15.86 12.27 5.76
C GLU A 100 16.51 10.88 5.70
N ASP A 101 16.78 10.29 6.86
CA ASP A 101 17.14 8.87 6.91
C ASP A 101 15.94 8.01 6.56
N TRP A 102 16.13 7.04 5.66
CA TRP A 102 15.06 6.14 5.29
C TRP A 102 14.69 5.23 6.46
N ASN A 103 13.44 5.35 6.90
CA ASN A 103 12.85 4.43 7.86
C ASN A 103 11.55 3.85 7.29
N PRO A 104 11.58 2.62 6.75
CA PRO A 104 10.41 2.03 6.12
C PRO A 104 9.28 1.73 7.12
N ASP A 105 9.54 1.69 8.44
CA ASP A 105 8.52 1.47 9.47
C ASP A 105 7.63 2.70 9.70
N GLN A 106 8.08 3.90 9.26
CA GLN A 106 7.33 5.15 9.38
C GLN A 106 6.46 5.45 8.15
N SER A 107 6.63 4.69 7.06
CA SER A 107 5.83 4.87 5.85
C SER A 107 4.37 4.46 6.05
N GLU A 108 3.45 5.04 5.30
CA GLU A 108 2.05 4.64 5.32
C GLU A 108 1.86 3.19 4.87
N LEU A 109 0.82 2.51 5.36
CA LEU A 109 0.61 1.08 5.10
C LEU A 109 0.56 0.75 3.60
N ALA A 110 -0.06 1.60 2.79
CA ALA A 110 -0.14 1.37 1.35
C ALA A 110 1.23 1.42 0.68
N ALA A 111 2.10 2.35 1.09
CA ALA A 111 3.50 2.38 0.66
C ALA A 111 4.28 1.12 1.15
N GLN A 112 4.05 0.70 2.40
CA GLN A 112 4.64 -0.55 2.93
C GLN A 112 4.26 -1.76 2.08
N LEU A 113 2.98 -1.87 1.69
CA LEU A 113 2.46 -2.94 0.85
C LEU A 113 3.10 -2.94 -0.54
N LEU A 114 3.23 -1.76 -1.17
CA LEU A 114 3.94 -1.61 -2.45
C LEU A 114 5.40 -2.04 -2.35
N TYR A 115 6.03 -1.77 -1.20
CA TYR A 115 7.37 -2.25 -0.89
C TYR A 115 7.45 -3.74 -0.51
N GLY A 116 6.32 -4.45 -0.48
CA GLY A 116 6.26 -5.88 -0.16
C GLY A 116 6.31 -6.23 1.31
N ARG A 117 6.12 -5.25 2.19
CA ARG A 117 6.16 -5.45 3.63
C ARG A 117 4.78 -5.87 4.13
N THR A 118 4.64 -7.14 4.43
CA THR A 118 3.38 -7.78 4.85
C THR A 118 3.42 -8.31 6.29
N GLU A 119 4.58 -8.24 6.94
CA GLU A 119 4.88 -8.83 8.26
C GLU A 119 3.90 -8.38 9.35
N GLY A 120 3.37 -7.15 9.25
CA GLY A 120 2.40 -6.57 10.18
C GLY A 120 0.94 -6.95 9.92
N LEU A 121 0.62 -7.53 8.76
CA LEU A 121 -0.78 -7.72 8.33
C LEU A 121 -1.55 -8.67 9.24
N VAL A 122 -0.99 -9.84 9.54
CA VAL A 122 -1.61 -10.84 10.45
C VAL A 122 -1.91 -10.23 11.80
N LYS A 123 -0.98 -9.42 12.33
CA LYS A 123 -1.11 -8.85 13.67
C LYS A 123 -2.16 -7.75 13.72
N ASN A 124 -2.22 -6.90 12.69
CA ASN A 124 -2.95 -5.64 12.77
C ASN A 124 -4.30 -5.65 12.02
N TYR A 125 -4.52 -6.61 11.10
CA TYR A 125 -5.69 -6.61 10.22
C TYR A 125 -6.41 -7.96 10.19
N TYR A 126 -7.73 -7.90 10.03
CA TYR A 126 -8.54 -8.99 9.48
C TYR A 126 -8.44 -8.92 7.97
N VAL A 127 -8.09 -10.03 7.31
CA VAL A 127 -7.91 -10.10 5.87
C VAL A 127 -8.90 -11.11 5.29
N VAL A 128 -9.64 -10.68 4.28
CA VAL A 128 -10.62 -11.52 3.56
C VAL A 128 -10.27 -11.49 2.08
N ALA A 129 -10.12 -12.67 1.48
CA ALA A 129 -9.95 -12.82 0.04
C ALA A 129 -11.31 -12.98 -0.66
N ILE A 130 -11.49 -12.27 -1.76
CA ILE A 130 -12.62 -12.36 -2.67
C ILE A 130 -12.05 -12.74 -4.04
N ASN A 131 -12.16 -14.01 -4.39
CA ASN A 131 -11.51 -14.59 -5.56
C ASN A 131 -12.50 -14.81 -6.70
N SER A 132 -12.14 -14.38 -7.92
CA SER A 132 -12.84 -14.72 -9.17
C SER A 132 -11.91 -15.54 -10.09
N GLU A 133 -12.32 -15.89 -11.31
CA GLU A 133 -11.43 -16.65 -12.20
C GLU A 133 -10.15 -15.89 -12.59
N GLN A 134 -10.24 -14.57 -12.83
CA GLN A 134 -9.12 -13.76 -13.36
C GLN A 134 -8.69 -12.63 -12.42
N SER A 135 -9.41 -12.41 -11.32
CA SER A 135 -9.08 -11.39 -10.32
C SER A 135 -8.98 -11.97 -8.92
N ARG A 136 -8.15 -11.33 -8.11
CA ARG A 136 -8.02 -11.53 -6.68
C ARG A 136 -8.22 -10.20 -6.00
N SER A 137 -9.03 -10.17 -4.95
CA SER A 137 -9.26 -8.97 -4.15
C SER A 137 -9.09 -9.30 -2.69
N PHE A 138 -8.42 -8.43 -1.94
CA PHE A 138 -8.16 -8.59 -0.52
C PHE A 138 -8.69 -7.37 0.22
N GLU A 139 -9.66 -7.60 1.11
CA GLU A 139 -10.14 -6.58 2.06
C GLU A 139 -9.39 -6.72 3.38
N LEU A 140 -8.75 -5.64 3.81
CA LEU A 140 -8.03 -5.50 5.07
C LEU A 140 -8.82 -4.55 5.97
N LYS A 141 -9.31 -5.06 7.10
CA LYS A 141 -9.97 -4.26 8.14
C LYS A 141 -9.12 -4.25 9.40
N PRO A 142 -8.80 -3.08 9.99
CA PRO A 142 -7.97 -3.05 11.17
C PRO A 142 -8.64 -3.75 12.34
N LYS A 143 -7.80 -4.35 13.20
CA LYS A 143 -8.25 -4.95 14.46
C LYS A 143 -8.40 -3.91 15.58
N SER A 144 -7.65 -2.82 15.49
CA SER A 144 -7.68 -1.71 16.46
C SER A 144 -8.75 -0.69 16.06
N ALA A 145 -9.53 -0.23 17.04
CA ALA A 145 -10.47 0.87 16.86
C ALA A 145 -9.79 2.24 16.71
N ASP A 146 -8.53 2.36 17.15
CA ASP A 146 -7.74 3.59 17.04
C ASP A 146 -6.99 3.69 15.70
N SER A 147 -7.36 2.88 14.70
CA SER A 147 -6.72 2.91 13.41
C SER A 147 -7.05 4.20 12.65
N LEU A 148 -6.10 4.68 11.85
CA LEU A 148 -6.31 5.76 10.88
C LEU A 148 -7.15 5.29 9.68
N TYR A 149 -7.19 3.97 9.44
CA TYR A 149 -7.88 3.37 8.31
C TYR A 149 -9.16 2.67 8.77
N ASP A 150 -10.20 2.66 7.94
CA ASP A 150 -11.41 1.85 8.14
C ASP A 150 -11.37 0.58 7.27
N LEU A 151 -10.91 0.73 6.03
CA LEU A 151 -10.86 -0.33 5.04
C LEU A 151 -9.72 -0.07 4.07
N ILE A 152 -8.96 -1.12 3.75
CA ILE A 152 -8.06 -1.13 2.61
C ILE A 152 -8.46 -2.29 1.71
N THR A 153 -8.54 -2.07 0.40
CA THR A 153 -8.81 -3.09 -0.61
C THR A 153 -7.67 -3.12 -1.60
N ILE A 154 -7.15 -4.31 -1.89
CA ILE A 154 -6.06 -4.52 -2.84
C ILE A 154 -6.57 -5.50 -3.90
N ASN A 155 -6.56 -5.07 -5.15
CA ASN A 155 -7.00 -5.86 -6.28
C ASN A 155 -5.84 -6.21 -7.21
N PHE A 156 -5.88 -7.45 -7.68
CA PHE A 156 -4.98 -7.98 -8.68
C PHE A 156 -5.78 -8.53 -9.85
N VAL A 157 -5.27 -8.30 -11.05
CA VAL A 157 -5.77 -8.89 -12.30
C VAL A 157 -4.61 -9.62 -12.95
N ASN A 158 -4.79 -10.91 -13.27
CA ASN A 158 -3.71 -11.76 -13.79
C ASN A 158 -2.43 -11.67 -12.93
N GLU A 159 -2.58 -11.76 -11.61
CA GLU A 159 -1.49 -11.69 -10.61
C GLU A 159 -0.71 -10.35 -10.57
N THR A 160 -1.18 -9.33 -11.30
CA THR A 160 -0.56 -8.01 -11.33
C THR A 160 -1.43 -7.01 -10.57
N LEU A 161 -0.80 -6.09 -9.84
CA LEU A 161 -1.50 -5.06 -9.07
C LEU A 161 -2.31 -4.16 -10.00
N ASP A 162 -3.60 -4.02 -9.68
CA ASP A 162 -4.59 -3.30 -10.48
C ASP A 162 -5.15 -2.09 -9.73
N LEU A 163 -5.62 -2.26 -8.50
CA LEU A 163 -6.21 -1.18 -7.71
C LEU A 163 -5.82 -1.31 -6.24
N ILE A 164 -5.43 -0.20 -5.63
CA ILE A 164 -5.45 -0.04 -4.19
C ILE A 164 -6.53 0.99 -3.85
N TYR A 165 -7.42 0.64 -2.94
CA TYR A 165 -8.44 1.54 -2.42
C TYR A 165 -8.29 1.62 -0.90
N ILE A 166 -8.32 2.84 -0.36
CA ILE A 166 -8.14 3.14 1.05
C ILE A 166 -9.30 4.01 1.48
N GLN A 167 -9.93 3.66 2.59
CA GLN A 167 -10.85 4.52 3.31
C GLN A 167 -10.27 4.79 4.69
N ASN A 168 -10.10 6.07 5.03
CA ASN A 168 -9.67 6.47 6.37
C ASN A 168 -10.87 6.60 7.32
N ASN A 169 -10.59 6.69 8.64
CA ASN A 169 -11.60 6.79 9.69
C ASN A 169 -12.43 8.08 9.67
N SER A 170 -12.00 9.08 8.87
CA SER A 170 -12.73 10.33 8.65
C SER A 170 -13.69 10.24 7.46
N GLY A 171 -13.68 9.10 6.75
CA GLY A 171 -14.52 8.82 5.59
C GLY A 171 -13.95 9.30 4.25
N GLU A 172 -12.74 9.86 4.23
CA GLU A 172 -12.01 10.14 2.99
C GLU A 172 -11.58 8.83 2.33
N ARG A 173 -11.58 8.84 1.00
CA ARG A 173 -11.35 7.68 0.16
C ARG A 173 -10.28 8.00 -0.86
N THR A 174 -9.23 7.18 -0.90
CA THR A 174 -8.16 7.27 -1.88
C THR A 174 -8.20 6.03 -2.76
N ALA A 175 -8.17 6.23 -4.07
CA ALA A 175 -8.05 5.16 -5.06
C ALA A 175 -6.78 5.36 -5.87
N TRP A 176 -5.98 4.30 -6.02
CA TRP A 176 -4.80 4.23 -6.87
C TRP A 176 -5.03 3.17 -7.93
N GLN A 177 -5.39 3.60 -9.13
CA GLN A 177 -5.52 2.71 -10.28
C GLN A 177 -4.16 2.56 -10.95
N PHE A 178 -3.65 1.33 -11.00
CA PHE A 178 -2.39 0.99 -11.64
C PHE A 178 -2.61 0.74 -13.14
N ILE A 179 -1.73 1.29 -13.96
CA ILE A 179 -1.78 1.27 -15.42
C ILE A 179 -0.41 0.82 -15.93
N ASP A 180 -0.42 -0.01 -16.97
CA ASP A 180 0.78 -0.55 -17.62
C ASP A 180 1.77 -1.19 -16.64
N SER A 181 1.23 -1.83 -15.59
CA SER A 181 2.00 -2.53 -14.57
C SER A 181 2.91 -3.61 -15.17
N ARG A 182 4.19 -3.53 -14.85
CA ARG A 182 5.22 -4.51 -15.22
C ARG A 182 5.99 -4.93 -13.98
N ILE A 183 6.07 -6.23 -13.76
CA ILE A 183 6.80 -6.81 -12.63
C ILE A 183 8.05 -7.55 -13.10
N ASN A 184 9.05 -7.61 -12.24
CA ASN A 184 10.28 -8.40 -12.41
C ASN A 184 11.04 -8.08 -13.71
N ILE A 185 10.95 -6.83 -14.17
CA ILE A 185 11.78 -6.28 -15.24
C ILE A 185 13.10 -5.72 -14.68
N PRO A 186 14.23 -5.84 -15.39
CA PRO A 186 15.49 -5.24 -14.96
C PRO A 186 15.37 -3.73 -14.75
N MET A 187 15.93 -3.24 -13.66
CA MET A 187 15.90 -1.83 -13.28
C MET A 187 17.27 -1.41 -12.73
N VAL A 188 17.82 -0.29 -13.23
CA VAL A 188 19.13 0.22 -12.81
C VAL A 188 19.01 0.94 -11.47
N ASP A 189 20.05 0.86 -10.63
CA ASP A 189 20.05 1.47 -9.29
C ASP A 189 20.02 3.00 -9.33
N ASP A 190 20.59 3.61 -10.37
CA ASP A 190 20.64 5.06 -10.56
C ASP A 190 19.25 5.72 -10.62
N LEU A 191 18.18 4.96 -10.88
CA LEU A 191 16.80 5.47 -10.83
C LEU A 191 16.36 5.86 -9.41
N PHE A 192 17.03 5.34 -8.39
CA PHE A 192 16.70 5.52 -6.97
C PHE A 192 17.65 6.45 -6.25
N GLU A 193 18.57 7.07 -6.98
CA GLU A 193 19.48 8.10 -6.49
C GLU A 193 18.97 9.47 -6.93
N PHE A 194 19.06 10.47 -6.05
CA PHE A 194 18.65 11.83 -6.37
C PHE A 194 19.74 12.85 -6.03
N SER A 195 19.97 13.75 -6.97
CA SER A 195 20.86 14.90 -6.78
C SER A 195 20.03 16.18 -6.86
N PRO A 196 19.94 16.95 -5.77
CA PRO A 196 19.21 18.22 -5.76
C PRO A 196 19.76 19.18 -6.83
N PRO A 197 18.88 19.90 -7.57
CA PRO A 197 19.31 20.95 -8.48
C PRO A 197 20.13 22.04 -7.78
N GLU A 198 20.99 22.72 -8.53
CA GLU A 198 21.77 23.84 -7.98
C GLU A 198 20.86 25.00 -7.55
N GLY A 199 21.13 25.59 -6.39
CA GLY A 199 20.42 26.78 -5.90
C GLY A 199 19.11 26.51 -5.17
N ILE A 200 18.71 25.24 -5.04
CA ILE A 200 17.49 24.84 -4.33
C ILE A 200 17.66 24.87 -2.80
N GLU A 201 16.59 25.11 -2.05
CA GLU A 201 16.61 24.98 -0.59
C GLU A 201 16.73 23.50 -0.18
N ILE A 202 17.66 23.21 0.74
CA ILE A 202 17.87 21.87 1.28
C ILE A 202 17.58 21.89 2.77
N ILE A 203 16.55 21.13 3.17
CA ILE A 203 16.25 20.84 4.57
C ILE A 203 16.78 19.45 4.88
N ASN A 204 17.67 19.32 5.86
CA ASN A 204 18.26 18.03 6.24
C ASN A 204 17.86 17.63 7.67
N ASN A 205 17.09 16.55 7.78
CA ASN A 205 16.61 15.96 9.02
C ASN A 205 17.33 14.65 9.38
N SER A 206 18.40 14.29 8.66
CA SER A 206 19.15 13.05 8.91
C SER A 206 19.83 13.08 10.29
N ILE A 207 19.76 11.97 11.01
CA ILE A 207 20.35 11.80 12.33
C ILE A 207 21.80 11.33 12.13
N ASN A 208 22.76 12.22 12.39
CA ASN A 208 24.19 11.86 12.44
C ASN A 208 24.53 10.83 13.52
#